data_AF-A0A937BIN0-F1
#
_entry.id   AF-A0A937BIN0-F1
#
_cell.length_a   1.000
_cell.length_b   1.000
_cell.length_c   1.000
_cell.angle_alpha   90.00
_cell.angle_beta   90.00
_cell.angle_gamma   90.00
#
_symmetry.space_group_name_H-M   'P 1'
#
loop_
_entity.id
_entity.type
_entity.pdbx_description
1 polymer ?
#
loop_
_entity_poly.entity_id
_entity_poly.type
_entity_poly.pdbx_seq_one_letter_code
_entity_poly.pdbx_strand_id
1 'polypeptide(L)'
;MSPTFSCPDISTDEGREAAEYVRNQLARVPFVMLRTTKVDINGRFLGHIFYSLDETMDKDDIYRQGVMLNQELLDKEFAKLY
;
A
#
# COMPACT_ATOMS: atom_id res chain seq x y z
N MET A 1 -7.87 10.67 -13.51
CA MET A 1 -6.75 9.72 -13.59
C MET A 1 -6.22 9.54 -12.19
N SER A 2 -6.14 8.32 -11.67
CA SER A 2 -5.41 8.08 -10.42
C SER A 2 -3.91 8.17 -10.73
N PRO A 3 -3.11 8.86 -9.91
CA PRO A 3 -1.68 8.94 -10.12
C PRO A 3 -1.08 7.53 -10.10
N THR A 4 -0.17 7.26 -11.05
CA THR A 4 0.55 5.99 -11.10
C THR A 4 1.82 6.15 -10.29
N PHE A 5 2.10 5.21 -9.40
CA PHE A 5 3.32 5.20 -8.61
C PHE A 5 4.10 3.92 -8.94
N SER A 6 5.42 4.01 -8.98
CA SER A 6 6.29 2.88 -9.24
C SER A 6 7.27 2.71 -8.09
N CYS A 7 7.36 1.49 -7.59
CA CYS A 7 8.45 1.08 -6.71
C CYS A 7 9.61 0.51 -7.56
N PRO A 8 10.86 0.54 -7.06
CA PRO A 8 11.97 -0.20 -7.64
C PRO A 8 11.70 -1.71 -7.71
N ASP A 9 12.41 -2.41 -8.59
CA ASP A 9 12.29 -3.86 -8.73
C ASP A 9 12.81 -4.56 -7.46
N ILE A 10 12.16 -5.66 -7.04
CA ILE A 10 12.56 -6.44 -5.85
C ILE A 10 13.99 -7.00 -5.95
N SER A 11 14.54 -7.09 -7.16
CA SER A 11 15.95 -7.45 -7.36
C SER A 11 16.94 -6.38 -6.89
N THR A 12 16.52 -5.12 -6.74
CA THR A 12 17.37 -4.05 -6.20
C THR A 12 17.30 -4.00 -4.67
N ASP A 13 18.30 -3.41 -4.05
CA ASP A 13 18.34 -3.29 -2.59
C ASP A 13 17.17 -2.40 -2.09
N GLU A 14 16.86 -1.32 -2.80
CA GLU A 14 15.74 -0.42 -2.48
C GLU A 14 14.38 -1.12 -2.64
N GLY A 15 14.21 -1.95 -3.68
CA GLY A 15 12.99 -2.71 -3.88
C GLY A 15 12.79 -3.79 -2.81
N ARG A 16 13.89 -4.41 -2.34
CA ARG A 16 13.85 -5.35 -1.22
C ARG A 16 13.48 -4.65 0.08
N GLU A 17 14.07 -3.48 0.36
CA GLU A 17 13.76 -2.69 1.55
C GLU A 17 12.29 -2.26 1.57
N ALA A 18 11.77 -1.77 0.44
CA ALA A 18 10.36 -1.43 0.31
C ALA A 18 9.44 -2.65 0.54
N ALA A 19 9.80 -3.82 0.01
CA ALA A 19 9.04 -5.06 0.18
C ALA A 19 9.05 -5.54 1.64
N GLU A 20 10.21 -5.50 2.30
CA GLU A 20 10.34 -5.83 3.72
C GLU A 20 9.55 -4.86 4.60
N TYR A 21 9.60 -3.57 4.29
CA TYR A 21 8.83 -2.55 4.99
C TYR A 21 7.33 -2.84 4.92
N VAL A 22 6.78 -3.05 3.71
CA VAL A 22 5.36 -3.39 3.53
C VAL A 22 5.00 -4.66 4.28
N ARG A 23 5.83 -5.71 4.19
CA ARG A 23 5.59 -6.98 4.87
C ARG A 23 5.54 -6.81 6.39
N ASN A 24 6.52 -6.11 6.95
CA ASN A 24 6.61 -5.90 8.40
C ASN A 24 5.45 -5.02 8.91
N GLN A 25 5.06 -4.02 8.14
CA GLN A 25 3.97 -3.12 8.50
C GLN A 25 2.62 -3.84 8.46
N LEU A 26 2.35 -4.60 7.39
CA LEU A 26 1.10 -5.34 7.24
C LEU A 26 1.03 -6.60 8.12
N ALA A 27 2.16 -7.14 8.59
CA ALA A 27 2.16 -8.23 9.57
C ALA A 27 1.68 -7.81 10.96
N ARG A 28 1.68 -6.50 11.25
CA ARG A 28 1.28 -5.94 12.56
C ARG A 28 -0.20 -5.60 12.64
N VAL A 29 -0.92 -5.63 11.52
CA VAL A 29 -2.32 -5.21 11.47
C VAL A 29 -3.23 -6.43 11.44
N PRO A 30 -4.32 -6.44 12.22
CA PRO A 30 -5.28 -7.54 12.21
C PRO A 30 -6.14 -7.54 10.94
N PHE A 31 -6.26 -6.39 10.27
CA PHE A 31 -7.16 -6.21 9.13
C PHE A 31 -6.62 -5.17 8.14
N VAL A 32 -6.85 -5.43 6.84
CA VAL A 32 -6.53 -4.53 5.74
C VAL A 32 -7.74 -4.37 4.82
N MET A 33 -7.94 -3.14 4.34
CA MET A 33 -8.96 -2.80 3.35
C MET A 33 -8.30 -2.63 1.99
N LEU A 34 -8.80 -3.33 0.98
CA LEU A 34 -8.39 -3.14 -0.40
C LEU A 34 -9.52 -2.45 -1.18
N ARG A 35 -9.21 -1.28 -1.73
CA ARG A 35 -10.06 -0.61 -2.72
C ARG A 35 -9.49 -0.89 -4.09
N THR A 36 -10.12 -1.78 -4.84
CA THR A 36 -9.75 -2.05 -6.24
C THR A 36 -10.34 -0.98 -7.16
N THR A 37 -9.52 -0.51 -8.10
CA THR A 37 -9.90 0.53 -9.08
C THR A 37 -10.08 -0.08 -10.46
N LYS A 38 -9.18 -1.00 -10.85
CA LYS A 38 -9.14 -1.60 -12.18
C LYS A 38 -8.45 -2.97 -12.11
N VAL A 39 -8.80 -3.87 -13.02
CA VAL A 39 -8.01 -5.08 -13.33
C VAL A 39 -7.12 -4.77 -14.54
N ASP A 40 -5.81 -4.95 -14.39
CA ASP A 40 -4.84 -4.79 -15.46
C ASP A 40 -4.89 -5.98 -16.45
N ILE A 41 -4.31 -5.80 -17.65
CA ILE A 41 -4.23 -6.81 -18.71
C ILE A 41 -3.58 -8.12 -18.25
N ASN A 42 -2.73 -8.02 -17.22
CA ASN A 42 -2.04 -9.15 -16.59
C ASN A 42 -2.90 -9.85 -15.52
N GLY A 43 -4.18 -9.51 -15.38
CA GLY A 43 -5.08 -10.04 -14.36
C GLY A 43 -4.79 -9.52 -12.94
N ARG A 44 -3.91 -8.52 -12.80
CA ARG A 44 -3.55 -7.93 -11.51
C ARG A 44 -4.56 -6.86 -11.11
N PHE A 45 -4.97 -6.86 -9.85
CA PHE A 45 -5.82 -5.80 -9.31
C PHE A 45 -4.98 -4.56 -9.02
N LEU A 46 -5.29 -3.46 -9.69
CA LEU A 46 -4.80 -2.13 -9.35
C LEU A 46 -5.72 -1.55 -8.29
N GLY A 47 -5.16 -1.20 -7.14
CA GLY A 47 -5.94 -0.69 -6.02
C GLY A 47 -5.11 0.05 -4.98
N HIS A 48 -5.82 0.55 -3.99
CA HIS A 48 -5.26 1.21 -2.82
C HIS A 48 -5.47 0.33 -1.60
N ILE A 49 -4.43 0.19 -0.79
CA ILE A 49 -4.48 -0.54 0.47
C ILE A 49 -4.59 0.47 1.60
N PHE A 50 -5.58 0.27 2.46
CA PHE A 50 -5.81 1.03 3.67
C PHE A 50 -5.68 0.12 4.88
N TYR A 51 -5.01 0.60 5.92
CA TYR A 51 -4.83 -0.15 7.15
C TYR A 51 -4.74 0.80 8.35
N SER A 52 -4.84 0.26 9.56
CA SER A 52 -4.55 1.01 10.78
C SER A 52 -3.77 0.13 11.76
N LEU A 53 -2.82 0.73 12.46
CA LEU A 53 -2.15 0.12 13.62
C LEU A 53 -2.99 0.27 14.91
N ASP A 54 -4.05 1.07 14.86
CA ASP A 54 -5.04 1.17 15.93
C ASP A 54 -6.03 0.00 15.80
N GLU A 55 -5.91 -0.96 16.71
CA GLU A 55 -6.75 -2.16 16.77
C GLU A 55 -8.21 -1.87 17.13
N THR A 56 -8.51 -0.65 17.60
CA THR A 56 -9.88 -0.23 17.98
C THR A 56 -10.68 0.31 16.81
N MET A 57 -10.03 0.64 15.69
CA MET A 57 -10.71 1.16 14.50
C MET A 57 -11.49 0.06 13.78
N ASP A 58 -12.72 0.38 13.40
CA ASP A 58 -13.51 -0.49 12.53
C ASP A 58 -13.14 -0.34 11.05
N LYS A 59 -13.78 -1.13 10.19
CA LYS A 59 -13.46 -1.16 8.75
C LYS A 59 -13.80 0.14 8.04
N ASP A 60 -14.86 0.82 8.46
CA ASP A 60 -15.31 2.08 7.86
C ASP A 60 -14.39 3.22 8.28
N ASP A 61 -13.92 3.20 9.53
CA ASP A 61 -12.93 4.14 10.05
C ASP A 61 -11.56 3.94 9.39
N ILE A 62 -11.10 2.69 9.22
CA ILE A 62 -9.87 2.38 8.47
C ILE A 62 -9.96 2.93 7.03
N TYR A 63 -11.13 2.83 6.39
CA TYR A 63 -11.29 3.32 5.03
C TYR A 63 -11.30 4.86 4.95
N ARG A 64 -11.82 5.56 5.96
CA ARG A 64 -11.94 7.03 5.97
C ARG A 64 -10.72 7.74 6.53
N GLN A 65 -10.08 7.15 7.54
CA GLN A 65 -9.06 7.79 8.38
C GLN A 65 -7.78 6.96 8.50
N GLY A 66 -7.79 5.71 8.02
CA GLY A 66 -6.62 4.84 8.06
C GLY A 66 -5.50 5.30 7.13
N VAL A 67 -4.35 4.65 7.30
CA VAL A 67 -3.15 4.92 6.50
C VAL A 67 -3.34 4.33 5.11
N MET A 68 -3.17 5.16 4.08
CA MET A 68 -3.09 4.69 2.70
C MET A 68 -1.66 4.27 2.38
N LEU A 69 -1.42 2.96 2.26
CA LEU A 69 -0.08 2.40 2.06
C LEU A 69 0.63 3.02 0.86
N ASN A 70 -0.09 3.26 -0.24
CA ASN A 70 0.48 3.84 -1.45
C ASN A 70 1.05 5.25 -1.19
N GLN A 71 0.38 6.05 -0.35
CA GLN A 71 0.88 7.38 0.01
C GLN A 71 2.07 7.28 0.95
N GLU A 72 2.01 6.38 1.92
CA GLU A 72 3.12 6.17 2.86
C GLU A 72 4.40 5.72 2.16
N LEU A 73 4.30 4.87 1.13
CA LEU A 73 5.46 4.47 0.32
C LEU A 73 6.03 5.66 -0.47
N LEU A 74 5.20 6.59 -0.93
CA LEU A 74 5.66 7.82 -1.58
C LEU A 74 6.35 8.75 -0.57
N ASP A 75 5.75 8.94 0.60
CA ASP A 75 6.27 9.82 1.66
C ASP A 75 7.61 9.33 2.23
N LYS A 76 7.83 8.00 2.19
CA LYS A 76 9.08 7.35 2.60
C LYS A 76 10.08 7.16 1.47
N GLU A 77 9.81 7.73 0.29
CA GLU A 77 10.66 7.63 -0.91
C GLU A 77 10.88 6.20 -1.44
N PHE A 78 10.10 5.22 -0.95
CA PHE A 78 10.08 3.84 -1.47
C PHE A 78 9.38 3.73 -2.83
N ALA A 79 8.55 4.71 -3.17
CA ALA A 79 7.89 4.83 -4.45
C ALA A 79 8.08 6.23 -5.04
N LYS A 80 7.97 6.32 -6.38
CA LYS A 80 7.95 7.61 -7.09
C LYS A 80 6.66 7.76 -7.87
N LEU A 81 6.12 8.98 -7.87
CA LEU A 81 4.98 9.37 -8.69
C LEU A 81 5.43 9.57 -10.14
N TYR A 82 4.65 9.06 -11.09
CA TYR A 82 4.86 9.23 -12.53
C TYR A 82 3.62 9.88 -13.18
#